data_AF-A0A3N4AMK6-F1
#
_entry.id   AF-A0A3N4AMK6-F1
#
_cell.length_a   1.000
_cell.length_b   1.000
_cell.length_c   1.000
_cell.angle_alpha   90.00
_cell.angle_beta   90.00
_cell.angle_gamma   90.00
#
_symmetry.space_group_name_H-M   'P 1'
#
loop_
_entity.id
_entity.type
_entity.pdbx_description
1 polymer ?
#
loop_
_entity_poly.entity_id
_entity_poly.type
_entity_poly.pdbx_seq_one_letter_code
_entity_poly.pdbx_strand_id
1 'polypeptide(L)'
;MSKLGESLRALKARGFAPIAARSPARSFKGELVCKRGKVNARLTISDWDFLNYPHIQILERQAFLPELMPHVDVAGNLCYFAPGSVTLDRYDPATAILQCLDQATAILDRICLDSSYRVADIQNEFPAHWEYGQLLPPRQVLLGEIKRSATTANYFILETGDKKRALISNSPDEATRLANALGAKLKSSHFQCWILRTRTLPAVPQEMPTTIKALFDWIKIWDQALYTRIQNILGQRDYLKQSYLPFAIETPVGWLGFGFDLDRMRRETYRRDPKKYRQYLHTKGGSQNLFRMAIKQVSASFVHNRNLGIRNFWLIKCQRCKEENLSQRII
;
A
#
# COMPACT_ATOMS: atom_id res chain seq x y z
N MET A 1 42.46 -16.65 3.20
CA MET A 1 41.19 -16.65 3.97
C MET A 1 40.03 -16.56 2.98
N SER A 2 38.90 -17.23 3.22
CA SER A 2 37.76 -17.12 2.28
C SER A 2 37.03 -15.78 2.47
N LYS A 3 36.59 -15.16 1.36
CA LYS A 3 35.78 -13.92 1.37
C LYS A 3 34.49 -14.04 2.18
N LEU A 4 33.91 -15.25 2.21
CA LEU A 4 32.79 -15.57 3.09
C LEU A 4 33.18 -15.47 4.57
N GLY A 5 34.33 -16.01 4.97
CA GLY A 5 34.81 -15.93 6.36
C GLY A 5 35.07 -14.48 6.81
N GLU A 6 35.57 -13.63 5.91
CA GLU A 6 35.72 -12.18 6.14
C GLU A 6 34.36 -11.52 6.39
N SER A 7 33.37 -11.80 5.54
CA SER A 7 32.01 -11.27 5.66
C SER A 7 31.35 -11.66 6.98
N LEU A 8 31.50 -12.91 7.42
CA LEU A 8 30.95 -13.39 8.69
C LEU A 8 31.61 -12.73 9.90
N ARG A 9 32.93 -12.47 9.85
CA ARG A 9 33.61 -11.71 10.91
C ARG A 9 33.19 -10.26 10.94
N ALA A 10 33.01 -9.62 9.78
CA ALA A 10 32.51 -8.25 9.69
C ALA A 10 31.11 -8.12 10.29
N LEU A 11 30.21 -9.07 9.98
CA LEU A 11 28.87 -9.14 10.59
C LEU A 11 28.93 -9.34 12.10
N LYS A 12 29.76 -10.27 12.58
CA LYS A 12 29.96 -10.50 14.02
C LYS A 12 30.48 -9.25 14.72
N ALA A 13 31.42 -8.52 14.11
CA ALA A 13 31.95 -7.26 14.64
C ALA A 13 30.88 -6.16 14.74
N ARG A 14 29.89 -6.17 13.83
CA ARG A 14 28.69 -5.32 13.89
C ARG A 14 27.58 -5.86 14.81
N GLY A 15 27.84 -6.93 15.58
CA GLY A 15 26.87 -7.49 16.51
C GLY A 15 25.78 -8.37 15.86
N PHE A 16 25.97 -8.79 14.61
CA PHE A 16 25.06 -9.72 13.94
C PHE A 16 25.49 -11.17 14.15
N ALA A 17 24.63 -11.96 14.77
CA ALA A 17 24.81 -13.39 15.01
C ALA A 17 24.01 -14.23 14.01
N PRO A 18 24.55 -15.37 13.51
CA PRO A 18 23.82 -16.24 12.60
C PRO A 18 22.60 -16.87 13.28
N ILE A 19 21.51 -16.99 12.54
CA ILE A 19 20.30 -17.69 12.96
C ILE A 19 19.93 -18.76 11.93
N ALA A 20 19.12 -19.74 12.33
CA ALA A 20 18.60 -20.74 11.41
C ALA A 20 17.82 -20.06 10.26
N ALA A 21 18.12 -20.45 9.04
CA ALA A 21 17.48 -19.96 7.82
C ALA A 21 17.13 -21.14 6.90
N ARG A 22 16.15 -20.97 6.02
CA ARG A 22 15.87 -21.94 4.96
C ARG A 22 16.97 -21.83 3.90
N SER A 23 17.58 -22.96 3.54
CA SER A 23 18.52 -23.06 2.42
C SER A 23 17.84 -22.56 1.12
N PRO A 24 18.52 -21.77 0.25
CA PRO A 24 19.94 -21.41 0.24
C PRO A 24 20.30 -20.10 0.98
N ALA A 25 19.35 -19.46 1.66
CA ALA A 25 19.60 -18.17 2.30
C ALA A 25 20.37 -18.29 3.63
N ARG A 26 21.14 -17.25 3.97
CA ARG A 26 21.76 -17.08 5.30
C ARG A 26 21.14 -15.90 6.02
N SER A 27 20.67 -16.12 7.24
CA SER A 27 20.08 -15.06 8.06
C SER A 27 20.90 -14.79 9.31
N PHE A 28 20.87 -13.53 9.74
CA PHE A 28 21.55 -13.03 10.92
C PHE A 28 20.60 -12.13 11.71
N LYS A 29 20.71 -12.16 13.03
CA LYS A 29 20.00 -11.24 13.93
C LYS A 29 21.02 -10.34 14.62
N GLY A 30 20.73 -9.05 14.67
CA GLY A 30 21.58 -8.06 15.32
C GLY A 30 20.84 -6.75 15.57
N GLU A 31 21.58 -5.70 15.91
CA GLU A 31 21.06 -4.38 16.18
C GLU A 31 21.65 -3.36 15.21
N LEU A 32 20.80 -2.54 14.58
CA LEU A 32 21.24 -1.32 13.90
C LEU A 32 21.38 -0.21 14.94
N VAL A 33 22.56 0.38 15.05
CA VAL A 33 22.85 1.45 16.02
C VAL A 33 22.49 2.80 15.39
N CYS A 34 21.25 3.24 15.60
CA CYS A 34 20.74 4.53 15.13
C CYS A 34 21.02 5.63 16.17
N LYS A 35 20.95 6.90 15.75
CA LYS A 35 21.20 8.08 16.60
C LYS A 35 20.25 8.20 17.80
N ARG A 36 19.02 7.67 17.68
CA ARG A 36 18.01 7.71 18.76
C ARG A 36 17.97 6.45 19.62
N GLY A 37 18.73 5.43 19.26
CA GLY A 37 18.71 4.14 19.94
C GLY A 37 18.95 3.00 18.98
N LYS A 38 18.91 1.78 19.52
CA LYS A 38 19.18 0.56 18.77
C LYS A 38 17.90 -0.03 18.20
N VAL A 39 17.96 -0.54 16.97
CA VAL A 39 16.83 -1.18 16.29
C VAL A 39 17.14 -2.66 16.05
N ASN A 40 16.31 -3.54 16.59
CA ASN A 40 16.43 -4.99 16.38
C ASN A 40 16.14 -5.33 14.92
N ALA A 41 17.13 -5.92 14.23
CA ALA A 41 17.04 -6.22 12.81
C ALA A 41 17.45 -7.67 12.48
N ARG A 42 16.83 -8.21 11.43
CA ARG A 42 17.24 -9.43 10.75
C ARG A 42 17.79 -9.04 9.38
N LEU A 43 19.00 -9.53 9.08
CA LEU A 43 19.61 -9.47 7.76
C LEU A 43 19.50 -10.86 7.12
N THR A 44 18.99 -10.94 5.90
CA THR A 44 18.95 -12.18 5.11
C THR A 44 19.67 -11.98 3.78
N ILE A 45 20.67 -12.82 3.51
CA ILE A 45 21.44 -12.83 2.27
C ILE A 45 21.06 -14.10 1.52
N SER A 46 20.25 -13.95 0.47
CA SER A 46 19.87 -15.04 -0.44
C SER A 46 20.74 -15.12 -1.69
N ASP A 47 21.49 -14.06 -1.98
CA ASP A 47 22.31 -13.90 -3.17
C ASP A 47 23.66 -13.27 -2.77
N TRP A 48 24.75 -14.00 -3.03
CA TRP A 48 26.11 -13.57 -2.72
C TRP A 48 26.83 -12.91 -3.90
N ASP A 49 26.20 -12.92 -5.09
CA ASP A 49 26.62 -12.12 -6.24
C ASP A 49 26.01 -10.71 -6.22
N PHE A 50 25.10 -10.45 -5.27
CA PHE A 50 24.41 -9.17 -5.07
C PHE A 50 23.67 -8.65 -6.30
N LEU A 51 23.13 -9.56 -7.13
CA LEU A 51 22.15 -9.21 -8.15
C LEU A 51 20.86 -8.70 -7.49
N ASN A 52 20.56 -9.22 -6.30
CA ASN A 52 19.55 -8.70 -5.39
C ASN A 52 20.21 -8.20 -4.10
N TYR A 53 19.74 -7.07 -3.59
CA TYR A 53 20.22 -6.56 -2.31
C TYR A 53 19.85 -7.49 -1.15
N PRO A 54 20.71 -7.60 -0.12
CA PRO A 54 20.34 -8.26 1.12
C PRO A 54 19.02 -7.73 1.68
N HIS A 55 18.21 -8.61 2.24
CA HIS A 55 16.94 -8.22 2.82
C HIS A 55 17.12 -7.83 4.30
N ILE A 56 16.69 -6.64 4.68
CA ILE A 56 16.76 -6.12 6.05
C ILE A 56 15.34 -5.97 6.59
N GLN A 57 15.06 -6.63 7.72
CA GLN A 57 13.76 -6.62 8.38
C GLN A 57 13.91 -6.12 9.82
N ILE A 58 13.14 -5.09 10.19
CA ILE A 58 12.96 -4.65 11.57
C ILE A 58 12.07 -5.67 12.28
N LEU A 59 12.55 -6.23 13.38
CA LEU A 59 11.83 -7.28 14.10
C LEU A 59 10.75 -6.73 15.02
N GLU A 60 11.01 -5.57 15.63
CA GLU A 60 10.13 -4.92 16.60
C GLU A 60 10.26 -3.40 16.43
N ARG A 61 9.14 -2.65 16.48
CA ARG A 61 9.17 -1.19 16.44
C ARG A 61 9.53 -0.64 17.82
N GLN A 62 10.66 0.04 17.92
CA GLN A 62 11.06 0.75 19.14
C GLN A 62 10.21 2.01 19.34
N ALA A 63 10.02 2.43 20.59
CA ALA A 63 9.14 3.55 20.94
C ALA A 63 9.55 4.89 20.29
N PHE A 64 10.84 5.09 19.98
CA PHE A 64 11.33 6.30 19.31
C PHE A 64 11.06 6.32 17.80
N LEU A 65 10.71 5.18 17.20
CA LEU A 65 10.35 5.10 15.79
C LEU A 65 8.88 5.53 15.63
N PRO A 66 8.57 6.36 14.62
CA PRO A 66 7.20 6.78 14.37
C PRO A 66 6.33 5.59 13.98
N GLU A 67 5.03 5.72 14.19
CA GLU A 67 4.08 4.63 13.92
C GLU A 67 3.92 4.37 12.42
N LEU A 68 3.88 5.44 11.63
CA LEU A 68 3.92 5.37 10.17
C LEU A 68 5.33 5.75 9.69
N MET A 69 6.02 4.79 9.07
CA MET A 69 7.37 4.95 8.52
C MET A 69 7.34 4.81 7.00
N PRO A 70 7.95 5.74 6.23
CA PRO A 70 8.25 5.46 4.84
C PRO A 70 9.25 4.30 4.77
N HIS A 71 9.25 3.60 3.64
CA HIS A 71 10.17 2.48 3.36
C HIS A 71 10.12 1.26 4.29
N VAL A 72 9.28 1.24 5.33
CA VAL A 72 9.06 0.08 6.19
C VAL A 72 7.65 -0.45 5.95
N ASP A 73 7.54 -1.73 5.58
CA ASP A 73 6.23 -2.37 5.40
C ASP A 73 5.66 -2.95 6.72
N VAL A 74 4.45 -3.52 6.64
CA VAL A 74 3.76 -4.12 7.81
C VAL A 74 4.47 -5.33 8.41
N ALA A 75 5.38 -5.97 7.67
CA ALA A 75 6.20 -7.08 8.15
C ALA A 75 7.56 -6.59 8.68
N GLY A 76 7.81 -5.27 8.66
CA GLY A 76 9.05 -4.66 9.09
C GLY A 76 10.14 -4.66 8.01
N ASN A 77 9.84 -5.05 6.77
CA ASN A 77 10.84 -5.06 5.70
C ASN A 77 11.22 -3.63 5.33
N LEU A 78 12.52 -3.35 5.32
CA LEU A 78 13.07 -2.02 5.07
C LEU A 78 13.60 -1.92 3.63
N CYS A 79 13.05 -0.99 2.86
CA CYS A 79 13.60 -0.57 1.57
C CYS A 79 14.70 0.47 1.81
N TYR A 80 15.96 0.07 1.64
CA TYR A 80 17.10 0.96 1.88
C TYR A 80 17.84 1.41 0.61
N PHE A 81 17.61 0.72 -0.50
CA PHE A 81 18.04 1.10 -1.84
C PHE A 81 16.90 0.92 -2.83
N ALA A 82 16.81 1.81 -3.82
CA ALA A 82 15.97 1.53 -4.99
C ALA A 82 16.63 0.42 -5.83
N PRO A 83 15.88 -0.51 -6.44
CA PRO A 83 16.45 -1.58 -7.24
C PRO A 83 17.40 -1.05 -8.32
N GLY A 84 18.64 -1.54 -8.36
CA GLY A 84 19.67 -1.14 -9.31
C GLY A 84 20.27 0.25 -9.11
N SER A 85 19.97 0.93 -8.00
CA SER A 85 20.51 2.27 -7.72
C SER A 85 21.97 2.27 -7.26
N VAL A 86 22.45 1.15 -6.71
CA VAL A 86 23.81 0.97 -6.20
C VAL A 86 24.37 -0.35 -6.72
N THR A 87 25.60 -0.33 -7.22
CA THR A 87 26.36 -1.53 -7.57
C THR A 87 27.18 -1.96 -6.37
N LEU A 88 26.89 -3.14 -5.83
CA LEU A 88 27.66 -3.74 -4.74
C LEU A 88 28.82 -4.57 -5.31
N ASP A 89 29.99 -4.47 -4.69
CA ASP A 89 31.15 -5.25 -5.13
C ASP A 89 31.03 -6.72 -4.70
N ARG A 90 30.73 -7.59 -5.67
CA ARG A 90 30.66 -9.05 -5.45
C ARG A 90 32.01 -9.69 -5.06
N TYR A 91 33.13 -9.03 -5.34
CA TYR A 91 34.47 -9.51 -4.99
C TYR A 91 34.90 -9.05 -3.59
N ASP A 92 34.19 -8.08 -3.01
CA ASP A 92 34.31 -7.65 -1.61
C ASP A 92 32.95 -7.68 -0.86
N PRO A 93 32.41 -8.88 -0.61
CA PRO A 93 31.11 -9.04 0.03
C PRO A 93 31.06 -8.48 1.46
N ALA A 94 32.18 -8.40 2.16
CA ALA A 94 32.22 -7.84 3.51
C ALA A 94 31.87 -6.34 3.48
N THR A 95 32.54 -5.58 2.62
CA THR A 95 32.27 -4.14 2.43
C THR A 95 30.85 -3.92 1.90
N ALA A 96 30.41 -4.70 0.91
CA ALA A 96 29.06 -4.60 0.35
C ALA A 96 27.95 -4.79 1.41
N ILE A 97 28.09 -5.79 2.29
CA ILE A 97 27.13 -6.03 3.36
C ILE A 97 27.14 -4.88 4.38
N LEU A 98 28.32 -4.38 4.75
CA LEU A 98 28.43 -3.25 5.69
C LEU A 98 27.80 -1.97 5.12
N GLN A 99 28.01 -1.69 3.83
CA GLN A 99 27.34 -0.57 3.15
C GLN A 99 25.82 -0.69 3.21
N CYS A 100 25.26 -1.90 3.06
CA CYS A 100 23.82 -2.13 3.21
C CYS A 100 23.32 -1.80 4.61
N LEU A 101 24.05 -2.24 5.65
CA LEU A 101 23.69 -1.97 7.05
C LEU A 101 23.81 -0.47 7.39
N ASP A 102 24.83 0.21 6.87
CA ASP A 102 25.04 1.64 7.07
C ASP A 102 23.93 2.47 6.41
N GLN A 103 23.55 2.12 5.18
CA GLN A 103 22.44 2.77 4.50
C GLN A 103 21.10 2.54 5.22
N ALA A 104 20.84 1.30 5.67
CA ALA A 104 19.65 1.00 6.45
C ALA A 104 19.59 1.86 7.73
N THR A 105 20.72 1.99 8.42
CA THR A 105 20.84 2.85 9.61
C THR A 105 20.57 4.32 9.28
N ALA A 106 21.15 4.82 8.18
CA ALA A 106 20.97 6.21 7.75
C ALA A 106 19.51 6.54 7.41
N ILE A 107 18.77 5.61 6.79
CA ILE A 107 17.35 5.79 6.49
C ILE A 107 16.53 5.80 7.78
N LEU A 108 16.79 4.90 8.72
CA LEU A 108 16.09 4.90 10.02
C LEU A 108 16.35 6.17 10.82
N ASP A 109 17.59 6.67 10.81
CA ASP A 109 17.93 7.97 11.38
C ASP A 109 17.14 9.09 10.73
N ARG A 110 17.05 9.11 9.39
CA ARG A 110 16.32 10.13 8.66
C ARG A 110 14.83 10.10 8.96
N ILE A 111 14.22 8.92 8.97
CA ILE A 111 12.80 8.70 9.32
C ILE A 111 12.49 9.22 10.73
N CYS A 112 13.43 9.01 11.65
CA CYS A 112 13.26 9.36 13.05
C CYS A 112 13.49 10.85 13.32
N LEU A 113 14.49 11.46 12.68
CA LEU A 113 14.96 12.81 12.97
C LEU A 113 14.31 13.89 12.11
N ASP A 114 13.93 13.57 10.87
CA ASP A 114 13.39 14.54 9.92
C ASP A 114 11.90 14.27 9.64
N SER A 115 11.04 14.98 10.37
CA SER A 115 9.60 14.90 10.18
C SER A 115 9.16 15.42 8.81
N SER A 116 9.90 16.37 8.21
CA SER A 116 9.56 16.93 6.91
C SER A 116 9.80 15.92 5.80
N TYR A 117 10.95 15.24 5.82
CA TYR A 117 11.24 14.12 4.94
C TYR A 117 10.20 13.01 5.10
N ARG A 118 9.92 12.60 6.35
CA ARG A 118 8.93 11.56 6.63
C ARG A 118 7.56 11.85 6.02
N VAL A 119 7.05 13.06 6.24
CA VAL A 119 5.75 13.48 5.70
C VAL A 119 5.78 13.55 4.18
N ALA A 120 6.81 14.18 3.60
CA ALA A 120 6.92 14.30 2.15
C ALA A 120 7.01 12.95 1.45
N ASP A 121 7.80 12.02 1.99
CA ASP A 121 8.01 10.69 1.39
C ASP A 121 6.73 9.84 1.44
N ILE A 122 6.07 9.77 2.62
CA ILE A 122 4.78 9.08 2.76
C ILE A 122 3.72 9.72 1.86
N GLN A 123 3.69 11.05 1.75
CA GLN A 123 2.71 11.75 0.92
C GLN A 123 2.91 11.47 -0.57
N ASN A 124 4.16 11.40 -1.04
CA ASN A 124 4.50 11.08 -2.41
C ASN A 124 4.20 9.62 -2.78
N GLU A 125 4.30 8.71 -1.80
CA GLU A 125 4.02 7.28 -1.98
C GLU A 125 2.74 6.83 -1.26
N PHE A 126 1.81 7.77 -1.01
CA PHE A 126 0.67 7.51 -0.13
C PHE A 126 -0.18 6.29 -0.53
N PRO A 127 -0.45 6.02 -1.84
CA PRO A 127 -1.17 4.81 -2.22
C PRO A 127 -0.47 3.51 -1.79
N ALA A 128 0.86 3.48 -1.73
CA ALA A 128 1.61 2.33 -1.25
C ALA A 128 1.46 2.14 0.27
N HIS A 129 1.33 3.25 1.02
CA HIS A 129 1.11 3.24 2.46
C HIS A 129 -0.35 3.02 2.86
N TRP A 130 -1.30 3.33 1.98
CA TRP A 130 -2.73 3.23 2.27
C TRP A 130 -3.14 1.82 2.71
N GLU A 131 -2.50 0.80 2.19
CA GLU A 131 -2.74 -0.61 2.54
C GLU A 131 -2.18 -1.01 3.92
N TYR A 132 -1.34 -0.18 4.55
CA TYR A 132 -0.69 -0.50 5.83
C TYR A 132 -1.62 -0.33 7.03
N GLY A 133 -1.46 -1.19 8.05
CA GLY A 133 -2.25 -1.12 9.29
C GLY A 133 -3.67 -1.67 9.17
N GLN A 134 -3.96 -2.52 8.18
CA GLN A 134 -5.21 -3.27 8.12
C GLN A 134 -5.09 -4.63 8.81
N LEU A 135 -6.12 -5.02 9.58
CA LEU A 135 -6.22 -6.36 10.18
C LEU A 135 -6.42 -7.46 9.14
N LEU A 136 -6.95 -7.10 7.96
CA LEU A 136 -7.20 -8.00 6.84
C LEU A 136 -6.46 -7.50 5.61
N PRO A 137 -6.00 -8.39 4.71
CA PRO A 137 -5.41 -7.98 3.44
C PRO A 137 -6.35 -7.06 2.66
N PRO A 138 -5.82 -6.01 2.01
CA PRO A 138 -6.64 -5.10 1.21
C PRO A 138 -7.32 -5.87 0.07
N ARG A 139 -8.55 -5.48 -0.27
CA ARG A 139 -9.27 -6.08 -1.40
C ARG A 139 -8.54 -5.71 -2.68
N GLN A 140 -8.13 -6.71 -3.46
CA GLN A 140 -7.47 -6.48 -4.75
C GLN A 140 -8.51 -6.03 -5.78
N VAL A 141 -8.31 -4.84 -6.34
CA VAL A 141 -9.25 -4.21 -7.27
C VAL A 141 -8.51 -3.73 -8.51
N LEU A 142 -8.99 -4.15 -9.67
CA LEU A 142 -8.53 -3.62 -10.95
C LEU A 142 -9.32 -2.35 -11.28
N LEU A 143 -8.64 -1.33 -11.77
CA LEU A 143 -9.27 -0.11 -12.29
C LEU A 143 -9.06 -0.06 -13.80
N GLY A 144 -10.15 -0.23 -14.54
CA GLY A 144 -10.21 -0.07 -15.98
C GLY A 144 -10.38 1.39 -16.37
N GLU A 145 -10.97 1.62 -17.53
CA GLU A 145 -11.26 2.93 -18.06
C GLU A 145 -12.30 3.65 -17.20
N ILE A 146 -11.91 4.82 -16.68
CA ILE A 146 -12.80 5.72 -15.95
C ILE A 146 -12.93 7.01 -16.75
N LYS A 147 -14.16 7.37 -17.13
CA LYS A 147 -14.41 8.62 -17.87
C LYS A 147 -14.05 9.81 -16.98
N ARG A 148 -13.44 10.85 -17.56
CA ARG A 148 -12.96 12.04 -16.81
C ARG A 148 -14.06 12.74 -16.00
N SER A 149 -15.29 12.76 -16.51
CA SER A 149 -16.46 13.37 -15.85
C SER A 149 -17.29 12.38 -15.02
N ALA A 150 -16.92 11.09 -14.98
CA ALA A 150 -17.67 10.10 -14.22
C ALA A 150 -17.60 10.37 -12.72
N THR A 151 -18.76 10.37 -12.08
CA THR A 151 -18.93 10.40 -10.62
C THR A 151 -19.21 9.01 -10.06
N THR A 152 -19.54 8.04 -10.93
CA THR A 152 -19.71 6.62 -10.59
C THR A 152 -19.13 5.73 -11.68
N ALA A 153 -18.76 4.50 -11.31
CA ALA A 153 -18.35 3.45 -12.22
C ALA A 153 -18.96 2.11 -11.83
N ASN A 154 -19.10 1.20 -12.81
CA ASN A 154 -19.66 -0.12 -12.56
C ASN A 154 -18.65 -0.97 -11.80
N TYR A 155 -19.16 -1.81 -10.91
CA TYR A 155 -18.38 -2.79 -10.17
C TYR A 155 -18.64 -4.17 -10.74
N PHE A 156 -17.59 -4.79 -11.28
CA PHE A 156 -17.65 -6.15 -11.83
C PHE A 156 -16.86 -7.10 -10.94
N ILE A 157 -17.23 -8.38 -10.98
CA ILE A 157 -16.47 -9.46 -10.35
C ILE A 157 -15.86 -10.31 -11.45
N LEU A 158 -14.54 -10.46 -11.41
CA LEU A 158 -13.76 -11.37 -12.24
C LEU A 158 -13.49 -12.64 -11.42
N GLU A 159 -13.93 -13.79 -11.92
CA GLU A 159 -13.71 -15.09 -11.29
C GLU A 159 -12.76 -15.95 -12.14
N THR A 160 -11.60 -16.30 -11.58
CA THR A 160 -10.59 -17.17 -12.22
C THR A 160 -10.32 -18.35 -11.29
N GLY A 161 -10.89 -19.53 -11.58
CA GLY A 161 -10.92 -20.64 -10.64
C GLY A 161 -11.59 -20.21 -9.32
N ASP A 162 -10.92 -20.44 -8.20
CA ASP A 162 -11.40 -20.01 -6.87
C ASP A 162 -11.09 -18.55 -6.51
N LYS A 163 -10.30 -17.85 -7.35
CA LYS A 163 -9.90 -16.46 -7.09
C LYS A 163 -10.94 -15.49 -7.63
N LYS A 164 -11.41 -14.58 -6.77
CA LYS A 164 -12.29 -13.48 -7.15
C LYS A 164 -11.57 -12.15 -7.03
N ARG A 165 -11.67 -11.31 -8.06
CA ARG A 165 -11.13 -9.94 -8.07
C ARG A 165 -12.22 -8.98 -8.49
N ALA A 166 -12.22 -7.79 -7.91
CA ALA A 166 -13.11 -6.74 -8.39
C ALA A 166 -12.49 -5.99 -9.56
N LEU A 167 -13.33 -5.51 -10.47
CA LEU A 167 -12.96 -4.58 -11.53
C LEU A 167 -13.91 -3.39 -11.47
N ILE A 168 -13.36 -2.19 -11.39
CA ILE A 168 -14.12 -0.94 -11.49
C ILE A 168 -13.84 -0.34 -12.87
N SER A 169 -14.88 -0.15 -13.68
CA SER A 169 -14.75 0.45 -15.01
C SER A 169 -16.07 1.10 -15.47
N ASN A 170 -15.97 2.13 -16.30
CA ASN A 170 -17.11 2.70 -17.02
C ASN A 170 -17.36 2.01 -18.38
N SER A 171 -16.53 1.04 -18.77
CA SER A 171 -16.59 0.35 -20.06
C SER A 171 -16.87 -1.16 -19.88
N PRO A 172 -18.14 -1.61 -20.05
CA PRO A 172 -18.47 -3.04 -20.03
C PRO A 172 -17.71 -3.87 -21.07
N ASP A 173 -17.42 -3.28 -22.23
CA ASP A 173 -16.68 -3.95 -23.30
C ASP A 173 -15.22 -4.20 -22.91
N GLU A 174 -14.56 -3.22 -22.28
CA GLU A 174 -13.22 -3.39 -21.73
C GLU A 174 -13.21 -4.47 -20.65
N ALA A 175 -14.20 -4.45 -19.75
CA ALA A 175 -14.34 -5.46 -18.70
C ALA A 175 -14.47 -6.88 -19.28
N THR A 176 -15.24 -7.04 -20.35
CA THR A 176 -15.42 -8.32 -21.05
C THR A 176 -14.14 -8.77 -21.73
N ARG A 177 -13.44 -7.88 -22.45
CA ARG A 177 -12.15 -8.20 -23.08
C ARG A 177 -11.10 -8.60 -22.06
N LEU A 178 -11.00 -7.86 -20.94
CA LEU A 178 -10.06 -8.17 -19.87
C LEU A 178 -10.38 -9.50 -19.21
N ALA A 179 -11.65 -9.80 -18.95
CA ALA A 179 -12.07 -11.08 -18.41
C ALA A 179 -11.64 -12.24 -19.33
N ASN A 180 -11.91 -12.14 -20.63
CA ASN A 180 -11.52 -13.14 -21.63
C ASN A 180 -9.99 -13.32 -21.67
N ALA A 181 -9.22 -12.23 -21.69
CA ALA A 181 -7.76 -12.29 -21.71
C ALA A 181 -7.16 -12.94 -20.46
N LEU A 182 -7.83 -12.82 -19.31
CA LEU A 182 -7.43 -13.45 -18.05
C LEU A 182 -7.98 -14.88 -17.87
N GLY A 183 -8.76 -15.40 -18.84
CA GLY A 183 -9.49 -16.66 -18.67
C GLY A 183 -10.50 -16.61 -17.51
N ALA A 184 -11.01 -15.42 -17.20
CA ALA A 184 -11.93 -15.16 -16.09
C ALA A 184 -13.38 -15.10 -16.56
N LYS A 185 -14.31 -15.52 -15.69
CA LYS A 185 -15.74 -15.25 -15.88
C LYS A 185 -16.07 -13.85 -15.33
N LEU A 186 -16.72 -13.03 -16.14
CA LEU A 186 -17.22 -11.72 -15.73
C LEU A 186 -18.62 -11.84 -15.15
N LYS A 187 -18.83 -11.36 -13.93
CA LYS A 187 -20.15 -11.15 -13.34
C LYS A 187 -20.39 -9.66 -13.14
N SER A 188 -21.48 -9.16 -13.71
CA SER A 188 -21.97 -7.82 -13.38
C SER A 188 -22.44 -7.78 -11.93
N SER A 189 -22.16 -6.69 -11.24
CA SER A 189 -22.70 -6.44 -9.92
C SER A 189 -23.67 -5.26 -9.95
N HIS A 190 -24.64 -5.28 -9.05
CA HIS A 190 -25.51 -4.13 -8.81
C HIS A 190 -24.78 -3.00 -8.04
N PHE A 191 -23.54 -3.24 -7.59
CA PHE A 191 -22.73 -2.23 -6.93
C PHE A 191 -22.19 -1.20 -7.93
N GLN A 192 -22.17 0.05 -7.49
CA GLN A 192 -21.49 1.14 -8.17
C GLN A 192 -20.39 1.66 -7.26
N CYS A 193 -19.22 1.91 -7.83
CA CYS A 193 -18.17 2.64 -7.14
C CYS A 193 -18.32 4.13 -7.38
N TRP A 194 -18.27 4.92 -6.30
CA TRP A 194 -18.22 6.37 -6.40
C TRP A 194 -16.81 6.81 -6.74
N ILE A 195 -16.72 7.62 -7.79
CA ILE A 195 -15.46 8.17 -8.29
C ILE A 195 -15.35 9.62 -7.83
N LEU A 196 -14.28 9.88 -7.10
CA LEU A 196 -13.95 11.21 -6.57
C LEU A 196 -12.58 11.61 -7.08
N ARG A 197 -12.33 12.92 -7.13
CA ARG A 197 -11.06 13.47 -7.60
C ARG A 197 -10.64 14.65 -6.76
N THR A 198 -9.36 14.71 -6.45
CA THR A 198 -8.74 15.87 -5.81
C THR A 198 -7.39 16.18 -6.44
N ARG A 199 -7.01 17.46 -6.40
CA ARG A 199 -5.68 17.93 -6.78
C ARG A 199 -4.77 18.08 -5.56
N THR A 200 -5.31 17.87 -4.36
CA THR A 200 -4.57 17.98 -3.10
C THR A 200 -3.92 16.64 -2.77
N LEU A 201 -2.63 16.67 -2.45
CA LEU A 201 -1.93 15.48 -1.98
C LEU A 201 -2.54 14.97 -0.67
N PRO A 202 -2.65 13.64 -0.45
CA PRO A 202 -3.14 13.06 0.80
C PRO A 202 -2.46 13.64 2.03
N ALA A 203 -3.21 14.08 3.03
CA ALA A 203 -2.63 14.44 4.32
C ALA A 203 -2.09 13.17 5.00
N VAL A 204 -0.86 13.22 5.52
CA VAL A 204 -0.25 12.09 6.24
C VAL A 204 -0.84 12.03 7.65
N PRO A 205 -1.62 10.98 7.99
CA PRO A 205 -2.13 10.85 9.34
C PRO A 205 -1.05 10.31 10.27
N GLN A 206 -1.24 10.46 11.59
CA GLN A 206 -0.40 9.79 12.58
C GLN A 206 -0.56 8.26 12.48
N GLU A 207 -1.81 7.81 12.33
CA GLU A 207 -2.22 6.42 12.15
C GLU A 207 -3.20 6.32 10.99
N MET A 208 -3.13 5.24 10.21
CA MET A 208 -4.06 5.05 9.11
C MET A 208 -5.50 4.81 9.64
N PRO A 209 -6.52 5.53 9.14
CA PRO A 209 -7.88 5.44 9.67
C PRO A 209 -8.44 4.03 9.49
N THR A 210 -8.94 3.43 10.57
CA THR A 210 -9.49 2.06 10.57
C THR A 210 -11.02 2.03 10.62
N THR A 211 -11.65 3.08 11.12
CA THR A 211 -13.09 3.22 11.26
C THR A 211 -13.69 4.27 10.33
N ILE A 212 -14.98 4.18 10.05
CA ILE A 212 -15.69 5.17 9.21
C ILE A 212 -15.56 6.58 9.78
N LYS A 213 -15.66 6.73 11.11
CA LYS A 213 -15.53 8.04 11.76
C LYS A 213 -14.12 8.60 11.60
N ALA A 214 -13.09 7.81 11.89
CA ALA A 214 -11.69 8.23 11.73
C ALA A 214 -11.37 8.60 10.28
N LEU A 215 -11.94 7.88 9.32
CA LEU A 215 -11.82 8.20 7.89
C LEU A 215 -12.45 9.55 7.56
N PHE A 216 -13.65 9.84 8.06
CA PHE A 216 -14.32 11.12 7.83
C PHE A 216 -13.54 12.29 8.42
N ASP A 217 -13.04 12.14 9.65
CA ASP A 217 -12.20 13.14 10.31
C ASP A 217 -10.91 13.39 9.52
N TRP A 218 -10.26 12.32 9.05
CA TRP A 218 -9.05 12.41 8.22
C TRP A 218 -9.31 13.09 6.86
N ILE A 219 -10.37 12.69 6.13
CA ILE A 219 -10.68 13.31 4.82
C ILE A 219 -11.02 14.79 5.00
N LYS A 220 -11.66 15.17 6.11
CA LYS A 220 -11.95 16.58 6.42
C LYS A 220 -10.67 17.40 6.58
N ILE A 221 -9.65 16.84 7.23
CA ILE A 221 -8.33 17.47 7.37
C ILE A 221 -7.60 17.52 6.03
N TRP A 222 -7.67 16.43 5.25
CA TRP A 222 -6.99 16.33 3.95
C TRP A 222 -7.56 17.30 2.91
N ASP A 223 -8.87 17.25 2.67
CA ASP A 223 -9.53 18.08 1.66
C ASP A 223 -11.01 18.28 2.02
N GLN A 224 -11.33 19.48 2.51
CA GLN A 224 -12.67 19.87 2.92
C GLN A 224 -13.70 19.77 1.78
N ALA A 225 -13.30 20.01 0.53
CA ALA A 225 -14.19 19.89 -0.64
C ALA A 225 -14.43 18.42 -1.00
N LEU A 226 -13.43 17.56 -0.87
CA LEU A 226 -13.58 16.11 -0.99
C LEU A 226 -14.51 15.56 0.11
N TYR A 227 -14.30 15.96 1.36
CA TYR A 227 -15.17 15.61 2.48
C TYR A 227 -16.62 15.99 2.19
N THR A 228 -16.86 17.24 1.77
CA THR A 228 -18.21 17.75 1.47
C THR A 228 -18.88 16.94 0.36
N ARG A 229 -18.13 16.55 -0.68
CA ARG A 229 -18.64 15.69 -1.77
C ARG A 229 -19.07 14.30 -1.26
N ILE A 230 -18.28 13.68 -0.40
CA ILE A 230 -18.66 12.40 0.24
C ILE A 230 -19.93 12.58 1.08
N GLN A 231 -20.02 13.64 1.89
CA GLN A 231 -21.20 13.90 2.71
C GLN A 231 -22.45 14.19 1.88
N ASN A 232 -22.30 14.77 0.69
CA ASN A 232 -23.38 14.97 -0.27
C ASN A 232 -23.85 13.65 -0.90
N ILE A 233 -22.93 12.76 -1.28
CA ILE A 233 -23.26 11.40 -1.73
C ILE A 233 -24.07 10.66 -0.65
N LEU A 234 -23.62 10.73 0.60
CA LEU A 234 -24.31 10.15 1.76
C LEU A 234 -25.64 10.86 2.11
N GLY A 235 -25.98 11.95 1.42
CA GLY A 235 -27.29 12.59 1.51
C GLY A 235 -28.27 12.15 0.42
N GLN A 236 -27.81 11.41 -0.59
CA GLN A 236 -28.61 10.96 -1.73
C GLN A 236 -29.32 9.64 -1.44
N ARG A 237 -30.39 9.32 -2.18
CA ARG A 237 -31.17 8.09 -1.97
C ARG A 237 -30.49 6.83 -2.52
N ASP A 238 -29.73 6.95 -3.59
CA ASP A 238 -29.30 5.78 -4.37
C ASP A 238 -28.23 4.94 -3.68
N TYR A 239 -27.42 5.53 -2.81
CA TYR A 239 -26.33 4.79 -2.16
C TYR A 239 -26.84 3.70 -1.21
N LEU A 240 -28.00 3.93 -0.56
CA LEU A 240 -28.61 2.95 0.34
C LEU A 240 -29.19 1.74 -0.38
N LYS A 241 -29.24 1.72 -1.73
CA LYS A 241 -29.62 0.52 -2.49
C LYS A 241 -28.55 -0.56 -2.43
N GLN A 242 -27.29 -0.17 -2.18
CA GLN A 242 -26.15 -1.07 -2.11
C GLN A 242 -25.97 -1.62 -0.68
N SER A 243 -25.44 -2.84 -0.55
CA SER A 243 -25.08 -3.44 0.74
C SER A 243 -23.72 -3.00 1.26
N TYR A 244 -22.85 -2.45 0.41
CA TYR A 244 -21.61 -1.79 0.79
C TYR A 244 -21.32 -0.62 -0.13
N LEU A 245 -20.41 0.25 0.30
CA LEU A 245 -20.18 1.56 -0.33
C LEU A 245 -18.71 1.73 -0.75
N PRO A 246 -18.33 1.35 -1.98
CA PRO A 246 -16.96 1.50 -2.46
C PRO A 246 -16.70 2.89 -3.07
N PHE A 247 -15.60 3.51 -2.69
CA PHE A 247 -15.09 4.77 -3.24
C PHE A 247 -13.70 4.58 -3.84
N ALA A 248 -13.46 5.20 -4.98
CA ALA A 248 -12.14 5.37 -5.55
C ALA A 248 -11.87 6.87 -5.73
N ILE A 249 -10.78 7.35 -5.13
CA ILE A 249 -10.35 8.75 -5.20
C ILE A 249 -9.10 8.83 -6.07
N GLU A 250 -9.18 9.59 -7.16
CA GLU A 250 -8.01 9.99 -7.95
C GLU A 250 -7.29 11.12 -7.21
N THR A 251 -6.00 10.93 -6.97
CA THR A 251 -5.10 11.91 -6.33
C THR A 251 -3.89 12.17 -7.25
N PRO A 252 -3.09 13.22 -7.00
CA PRO A 252 -1.89 13.49 -7.80
C PRO A 252 -0.85 12.35 -7.79
N VAL A 253 -0.87 11.51 -6.73
CA VAL A 253 0.09 10.40 -6.53
C VAL A 253 -0.48 9.03 -6.86
N GLY A 254 -1.73 8.96 -7.33
CA GLY A 254 -2.40 7.72 -7.72
C GLY A 254 -3.80 7.57 -7.14
N TRP A 255 -4.34 6.36 -7.20
CA TRP A 255 -5.70 6.05 -6.77
C TRP A 255 -5.73 5.50 -5.35
N LEU A 256 -6.63 6.04 -4.53
CA LEU A 256 -6.93 5.53 -3.20
C LEU A 256 -8.32 4.90 -3.20
N GLY A 257 -8.43 3.70 -2.67
CA GLY A 257 -9.69 2.98 -2.62
C GLY A 257 -10.09 2.57 -1.22
N PHE A 258 -11.34 2.79 -0.86
CA PHE A 258 -11.91 2.30 0.39
C PHE A 258 -13.40 2.02 0.27
N GLY A 259 -13.94 1.29 1.22
CA GLY A 259 -15.38 1.22 1.39
C GLY A 259 -15.75 0.67 2.75
N PHE A 260 -17.05 0.58 3.00
CA PHE A 260 -17.59 0.01 4.21
C PHE A 260 -18.95 -0.63 3.93
N ASP A 261 -19.29 -1.65 4.70
CA ASP A 261 -20.59 -2.29 4.61
C ASP A 261 -21.67 -1.37 5.17
N LEU A 262 -22.87 -1.50 4.65
CA LEU A 262 -24.01 -0.73 5.10
C LEU A 262 -24.98 -1.65 5.82
N ASP A 263 -25.11 -1.49 7.14
CA ASP A 263 -25.99 -2.29 7.99
C ASP A 263 -27.39 -2.43 7.39
N ARG A 264 -27.82 -3.68 7.14
CA ARG A 264 -29.06 -3.99 6.42
C ARG A 264 -30.29 -3.39 7.12
N MET A 265 -30.40 -3.56 8.44
CA MET A 265 -31.56 -3.12 9.21
C MET A 265 -31.67 -1.59 9.21
N ARG A 266 -30.55 -0.90 9.44
CA ARG A 266 -30.46 0.56 9.41
C ARG A 266 -30.71 1.12 8.02
N ARG A 267 -30.22 0.46 6.97
CA ARG A 267 -30.46 0.89 5.57
C ARG A 267 -31.94 0.89 5.25
N GLU A 268 -32.66 -0.18 5.57
CA GLU A 268 -34.10 -0.26 5.32
C GLU A 268 -34.87 0.77 6.16
N THR A 269 -34.46 0.96 7.42
CA THR A 269 -35.06 1.97 8.32
C THR A 269 -34.91 3.39 7.76
N TYR A 270 -33.72 3.75 7.26
CA TYR A 270 -33.42 5.10 6.79
C TYR A 270 -33.55 5.27 5.27
N ARG A 271 -34.14 4.29 4.56
CA ARG A 271 -34.24 4.28 3.08
C ARG A 271 -34.91 5.55 2.52
N ARG A 272 -35.89 6.11 3.25
CA ARG A 272 -36.62 7.33 2.86
C ARG A 272 -35.92 8.63 3.28
N ASP A 273 -34.99 8.56 4.24
CA ASP A 273 -34.26 9.71 4.78
C ASP A 273 -32.76 9.37 4.96
N PRO A 274 -31.98 9.38 3.85
CA PRO A 274 -30.57 8.98 3.88
C PRO A 274 -29.70 9.85 4.77
N LYS A 275 -30.11 11.11 5.03
CA LYS A 275 -29.40 12.03 5.93
C LYS A 275 -29.35 11.47 7.36
N LYS A 276 -30.36 10.72 7.80
CA LYS A 276 -30.34 10.02 9.11
C LYS A 276 -29.34 8.87 9.14
N TYR A 277 -29.18 8.13 8.05
CA TYR A 277 -28.13 7.10 7.97
C TYR A 277 -26.74 7.73 7.98
N ARG A 278 -26.53 8.82 7.23
CA ARG A 278 -25.30 9.62 7.31
C ARG A 278 -25.02 10.07 8.75
N GLN A 279 -26.01 10.59 9.45
CA GLN A 279 -25.85 10.99 10.87
C GLN A 279 -25.52 9.80 11.77
N TYR A 280 -26.11 8.64 11.52
CA TYR A 280 -25.77 7.40 12.20
C TYR A 280 -24.29 7.03 12.01
N LEU A 281 -23.76 7.15 10.78
CA LEU A 281 -22.33 6.91 10.50
C LEU A 281 -21.39 7.88 11.23
N HIS A 282 -21.81 9.12 11.51
CA HIS A 282 -21.03 10.06 12.32
C HIS A 282 -21.09 9.79 13.83
N THR A 283 -22.04 8.97 14.27
CA THR A 283 -22.30 8.72 15.68
C THR A 283 -22.13 7.23 15.99
N LYS A 284 -23.24 6.49 16.16
CA LYS A 284 -23.23 5.09 16.63
C LYS A 284 -22.64 4.12 15.61
N GLY A 285 -22.80 4.37 14.31
CA GLY A 285 -22.28 3.52 13.23
C GLY A 285 -20.82 3.80 12.86
N GLY A 286 -20.24 4.88 13.39
CA GLY A 286 -18.92 5.34 12.99
C GLY A 286 -17.76 4.45 13.43
N SER A 287 -17.98 3.59 14.43
CA SER A 287 -16.98 2.63 14.92
C SER A 287 -16.81 1.41 14.02
N GLN A 288 -17.65 1.24 13.00
CA GLN A 288 -17.52 0.14 12.05
C GLN A 288 -16.20 0.25 11.27
N ASN A 289 -15.55 -0.89 11.05
CA ASN A 289 -14.33 -0.99 10.26
C ASN A 289 -14.61 -0.68 8.78
N LEU A 290 -13.67 0.02 8.15
CA LEU A 290 -13.61 0.15 6.69
C LEU A 290 -12.73 -0.94 6.09
N PHE A 291 -12.98 -1.31 4.84
CA PHE A 291 -12.05 -2.08 4.03
C PHE A 291 -11.33 -1.14 3.07
N ARG A 292 -10.03 -1.36 2.84
CA ARG A 292 -9.27 -0.62 1.82
C ARG A 292 -9.13 -1.49 0.58
N MET A 293 -8.95 -0.82 -0.55
CA MET A 293 -8.81 -1.45 -1.84
C MET A 293 -7.40 -1.18 -2.36
N ALA A 294 -6.71 -2.26 -2.70
CA ALA A 294 -5.46 -2.24 -3.44
C ALA A 294 -5.78 -2.03 -4.92
N ILE A 295 -5.76 -0.76 -5.37
CA ILE A 295 -6.15 -0.40 -6.72
C ILE A 295 -4.97 -0.58 -7.68
N LYS A 296 -5.12 -1.49 -8.66
CA LYS A 296 -4.19 -1.66 -9.79
C LYS A 296 -4.85 -1.17 -11.08
N GLN A 297 -4.30 -0.11 -11.67
CA GLN A 297 -4.76 0.38 -12.97
C GLN A 297 -4.38 -0.60 -14.08
N VAL A 298 -5.35 -0.92 -14.94
CA VAL A 298 -5.21 -1.89 -16.05
C VAL A 298 -5.80 -1.36 -17.35
N SER A 299 -6.28 -0.12 -17.39
CA SER A 299 -6.83 0.46 -18.61
C SER A 299 -5.79 0.51 -19.73
N ALA A 300 -6.26 0.37 -20.97
CA ALA A 300 -5.37 0.41 -22.13
C ALA A 300 -4.56 1.72 -22.20
N SER A 301 -5.20 2.86 -21.88
CA SER A 301 -4.54 4.17 -21.83
C SER A 301 -3.47 4.24 -20.74
N PHE A 302 -3.71 3.67 -19.56
CA PHE A 302 -2.70 3.59 -18.50
C PHE A 302 -1.52 2.73 -18.91
N VAL A 303 -1.77 1.52 -19.43
CA VAL A 303 -0.72 0.60 -19.88
C VAL A 303 0.10 1.22 -21.01
N HIS A 304 -0.56 1.87 -21.98
CA HIS A 304 0.09 2.58 -23.07
C HIS A 304 1.00 3.72 -22.57
N ASN A 305 0.47 4.62 -21.72
CA ASN A 305 1.26 5.72 -21.16
C ASN A 305 2.44 5.23 -20.32
N ARG A 306 2.22 4.17 -19.51
CA ARG A 306 3.28 3.52 -18.72
C ARG A 306 4.38 2.96 -19.62
N ASN A 307 4.02 2.20 -20.65
CA ASN A 307 4.98 1.50 -21.50
C ASN A 307 5.75 2.44 -22.45
N LEU A 308 5.12 3.54 -22.88
CA LEU A 308 5.76 4.55 -23.73
C LEU A 308 6.51 5.63 -22.94
N GLY A 309 6.60 5.52 -21.61
CA GLY A 309 7.30 6.48 -20.76
C GLY A 309 6.68 7.87 -20.72
N ILE A 310 5.45 8.04 -21.24
CA ILE A 310 4.75 9.32 -21.27
C ILE A 310 4.17 9.57 -19.87
N ARG A 311 5.02 10.13 -19.01
CA ARG A 311 4.77 10.62 -17.63
C ARG A 311 3.99 9.66 -16.72
N ASN A 312 4.72 8.98 -15.83
CA ASN A 312 4.36 8.80 -14.40
C ASN A 312 5.51 8.08 -13.67
N PHE A 313 6.58 8.82 -13.38
CA PHE A 313 7.80 8.32 -12.73
C PHE A 313 7.63 7.97 -11.23
N TRP A 314 6.48 8.30 -10.63
CA TRP A 314 6.27 8.27 -9.17
C TRP A 314 5.71 6.96 -8.62
N LEU A 315 5.02 6.14 -9.43
CA LEU A 315 4.46 4.84 -9.00
C LEU A 315 5.47 3.68 -9.02
N ILE A 316 6.61 3.84 -9.70
CA ILE A 316 7.50 2.73 -10.04
C ILE A 316 8.48 2.38 -8.90
N LYS A 317 8.80 3.32 -8.00
CA LYS A 317 9.81 3.10 -6.95
C LYS A 317 9.39 2.04 -5.92
N CYS A 318 8.17 2.11 -5.38
CA CYS A 318 7.72 1.16 -4.35
C CYS A 318 7.08 -0.12 -4.92
N GLN A 319 6.42 -0.03 -6.07
CA GLN A 319 5.69 -1.18 -6.65
C GLN A 319 6.64 -2.29 -7.10
N ARG A 320 7.86 -1.93 -7.54
CA ARG A 320 8.92 -2.89 -7.91
C ARG A 320 9.47 -3.63 -6.68
N CYS A 321 9.68 -2.94 -5.55
CA CYS A 321 10.03 -3.56 -4.27
C CYS A 321 8.92 -4.46 -3.70
N LYS A 322 7.63 -4.14 -3.93
CA LYS A 322 6.50 -4.97 -3.49
C LYS A 322 6.29 -6.21 -4.36
N GLU A 323 6.43 -6.11 -5.69
CA GLU A 323 6.27 -7.25 -6.60
C GLU A 323 7.42 -8.27 -6.44
N GLU A 324 8.66 -7.83 -6.16
CA GLU A 324 9.78 -8.74 -5.83
C GLU A 324 9.56 -9.49 -4.50
N ASN A 325 9.02 -8.84 -3.46
CA ASN A 325 8.72 -9.49 -2.17
C ASN A 325 7.53 -10.47 -2.22
N LEU A 326 6.54 -10.25 -3.09
CA LEU A 326 5.43 -11.19 -3.31
C LEU A 326 5.87 -12.41 -4.13
N SER A 327 6.83 -12.23 -5.03
CA SER A 327 7.38 -13.32 -5.86
C SER A 327 8.18 -14.34 -5.02
N GLN A 328 8.79 -13.90 -3.91
CA GLN A 328 9.47 -14.79 -2.96
C GLN A 328 8.51 -15.56 -2.02
N ARG A 329 7.18 -15.36 -2.11
CA ARG A 329 6.17 -16.09 -1.34
C ARG A 329 5.46 -17.20 -2.13
N ILE A 330 5.85 -17.47 -3.38
CA ILE A 330 5.25 -18.51 -4.24
C ILE A 330 6.25 -19.66 -4.53
N ILE A 331 7.26 -19.87 -3.68
CA ILE A 331 8.07 -21.10 -3.72
C ILE A 331 8.05 -21.77 -2.34
#